data_AF-A0A935GQY0-F1
#
_entry.id   AF-A0A935GQY0-F1
#
_cell.length_a   1.000
_cell.length_b   1.000
_cell.length_c   1.000
_cell.angle_alpha   90.00
_cell.angle_beta   90.00
_cell.angle_gamma   90.00
#
_symmetry.space_group_name_H-M   'P 1'
#
loop_
_entity.id
_entity.type
_entity.pdbx_description
1 polymer ?
#
loop_
_entity_poly.entity_id
_entity_poly.type
_entity_poly.pdbx_seq_one_letter_code
_entity_poly.pdbx_strand_id
1 'polypeptide(L)'
;MSLGQKCRYFFAIITQGIGFIWLVIAIYFTAKYYLDSENPIRHEYWFAVWIGIIYSTGFCLSSALFAGTVKNVIPRVAFRFLTVPSLIIGLLLLIIYLGSMAYEIVVST
;
A
#
# COMPACT_ATOMS: atom_id res chain seq x y z
N MET A 1 -12.60 3.20 -26.28
CA MET A 1 -12.07 4.02 -25.17
C MET A 1 -11.63 5.37 -25.69
N SER A 2 -12.07 6.46 -25.05
CA SER A 2 -11.56 7.81 -25.32
C SER A 2 -10.10 7.94 -24.86
N LEU A 3 -9.37 8.95 -25.37
CA LEU A 3 -7.99 9.21 -24.98
C LEU A 3 -7.84 9.38 -23.46
N GLY A 4 -8.75 10.14 -22.83
CA GLY A 4 -8.77 10.32 -21.38
C GLY A 4 -8.95 9.01 -20.60
N GLN A 5 -9.79 8.08 -21.08
CA GLN A 5 -9.96 6.77 -20.45
C GLN A 5 -8.70 5.91 -20.56
N LYS A 6 -8.00 5.96 -21.70
CA LYS A 6 -6.72 5.26 -21.88
C LYS A 6 -5.66 5.79 -20.91
N CYS A 7 -5.54 7.11 -20.78
CA CYS A 7 -4.60 7.72 -19.84
C CYS A 7 -4.89 7.31 -18.39
N ARG A 8 -6.16 7.37 -17.96
CA ARG A 8 -6.54 6.97 -16.59
C ARG A 8 -6.23 5.50 -16.30
N TYR A 9 -6.50 4.61 -17.26
CA TYR A 9 -6.13 3.20 -17.13
C TYR A 9 -4.61 3.00 -17.02
N PHE A 10 -3.84 3.70 -17.85
CA PHE A 10 -2.37 3.65 -17.80
C PHE A 10 -1.81 4.18 -16.47
N PHE A 11 -2.34 5.29 -15.96
CA PHE A 11 -1.98 5.81 -14.64
C PHE A 11 -2.38 4.86 -13.51
N ALA A 12 -3.50 4.14 -13.63
CA ALA A 12 -3.88 3.12 -12.67
C ALA A 12 -2.81 2.02 -12.58
N ILE A 13 -2.31 1.53 -13.72
CA ILE A 13 -1.24 0.52 -13.76
C ILE A 13 0.06 1.06 -13.14
N ILE A 14 0.47 2.28 -13.50
CA ILE A 14 1.69 2.88 -12.97
C ILE A 14 1.61 3.04 -11.46
N THR A 15 0.52 3.64 -10.96
CA THR A 15 0.32 3.86 -9.53
C THR A 15 0.30 2.54 -8.78
N GLN A 16 -0.34 1.50 -9.32
CA GLN A 16 -0.30 0.16 -8.73
C GLN A 16 1.13 -0.39 -8.64
N GLY A 17 1.92 -0.26 -9.71
CA GLY A 17 3.31 -0.72 -9.76
C GLY A 17 4.19 0.00 -8.73
N ILE A 18 4.08 1.32 -8.62
CA ILE A 18 4.79 2.11 -7.61
C ILE A 18 4.38 1.67 -6.20
N GLY A 19 3.10 1.42 -5.97
CA GLY A 19 2.60 0.92 -4.69
C GLY A 19 3.24 -0.42 -4.29
N PHE A 20 3.41 -1.33 -5.25
CA PHE A 20 4.11 -2.60 -4.99
C PHE A 20 5.59 -2.43 -4.68
N ILE A 21 6.30 -1.51 -5.36
CA ILE A 21 7.71 -1.23 -5.09
C ILE A 21 7.88 -0.77 -3.63
N TRP A 22 7.05 0.17 -3.17
CA TRP A 22 7.09 0.63 -1.78
C TRP A 22 6.78 -0.47 -0.77
N LEU A 23 5.85 -1.38 -1.09
CA LEU A 23 5.54 -2.53 -0.25
C LEU A 23 6.74 -3.47 -0.12
N VAL A 24 7.40 -3.79 -1.24
CA VAL A 24 8.58 -4.67 -1.26
C VAL A 24 9.72 -4.06 -0.44
N ILE A 25 9.93 -2.75 -0.56
CA ILE A 25 10.91 -2.02 0.25
C ILE A 25 10.57 -2.18 1.75
N ALA A 26 9.32 -1.93 2.15
CA ALA A 26 8.90 -2.07 3.55
C ALA A 26 9.09 -3.50 4.09
N ILE A 27 8.75 -4.52 3.29
CA ILE A 27 8.96 -5.93 3.65
C ILE A 27 10.44 -6.24 3.80
N TYR A 28 11.29 -5.77 2.89
CA TYR A 28 12.74 -5.96 2.96
C TYR A 28 13.33 -5.37 4.23
N PHE A 29 12.99 -4.12 4.57
CA PHE A 29 13.47 -3.48 5.80
C PHE A 29 12.97 -4.19 7.05
N THR A 30 11.71 -4.64 7.05
CA THR A 30 11.16 -5.43 8.16
C THR A 30 11.95 -6.73 8.33
N ALA A 31 12.09 -7.53 7.27
CA ALA A 31 12.77 -8.82 7.33
C ALA A 31 14.24 -8.70 7.76
N LYS A 32 14.93 -7.66 7.28
CA LYS A 32 16.35 -7.46 7.57
C LYS A 32 16.62 -6.93 8.98
N TYR A 33 15.75 -6.08 9.51
CA TYR A 33 16.03 -5.31 10.74
C TYR A 33 15.09 -5.64 11.91
N TYR A 34 14.19 -6.62 11.78
CA TYR A 34 13.24 -7.00 12.84
C TYR A 34 13.93 -7.52 14.12
N LEU A 35 15.00 -8.32 13.98
CA LEU A 35 15.72 -8.94 15.08
C LEU A 35 16.94 -8.12 15.56
N ASP A 36 17.25 -7.02 14.88
CA ASP A 36 18.45 -6.24 15.15
C ASP A 36 18.22 -5.23 16.30
N SER A 37 18.09 -5.78 17.52
CA SER A 37 17.76 -5.01 18.73
C SER A 37 18.92 -4.15 19.24
N GLU A 38 20.16 -4.45 18.83
CA GLU A 38 21.36 -3.73 19.25
C GLU A 38 21.69 -2.53 18.35
N ASN A 39 20.98 -2.38 17.23
CA ASN A 39 21.27 -1.34 16.25
C ASN A 39 20.72 0.02 16.69
N PRO A 40 21.58 1.03 16.87
CA PRO A 40 21.17 2.35 17.34
C PRO A 40 20.22 3.05 16.37
N ILE A 41 20.25 2.77 15.07
CA ILE A 41 19.38 3.39 14.04
C ILE A 41 18.11 2.57 13.75
N ARG A 42 17.77 1.58 14.59
CA ARG A 42 16.57 0.74 14.44
C ARG A 42 15.29 1.54 14.27
N HIS A 43 15.14 2.64 15.00
CA HIS A 43 13.95 3.50 14.94
C HIS A 43 13.78 4.19 13.59
N GLU A 44 14.87 4.56 12.91
CA GLU A 44 14.84 5.13 11.55
C GLU A 44 14.38 4.08 10.53
N TYR A 45 14.80 2.82 10.67
CA TYR A 45 14.32 1.73 9.81
C TYR A 45 12.85 1.44 10.02
N TRP A 46 12.37 1.42 11.26
CA TRP A 46 10.94 1.28 11.54
C TRP A 46 10.13 2.43 10.95
N PHE A 47 10.64 3.67 11.06
CA PHE A 47 10.02 4.81 10.40
C PHE A 47 9.96 4.65 8.87
N ALA A 48 11.05 4.17 8.24
CA ALA A 48 11.07 3.89 6.79
C ALA A 48 10.07 2.79 6.38
N VAL A 49 9.90 1.75 7.20
CA VAL A 49 8.88 0.70 7.01
C VAL A 49 7.48 1.31 7.02
N TRP A 50 7.16 2.13 8.03
CA TRP A 50 5.86 2.80 8.14
C TRP A 50 5.57 3.69 6.93
N ILE A 51 6.54 4.51 6.54
CA ILE A 51 6.47 5.34 5.34
C ILE A 51 6.19 4.48 4.10
N GLY A 52 6.92 3.39 3.92
CA GLY A 52 6.75 2.50 2.78
C GLY A 52 5.35 1.89 2.70
N ILE A 53 4.78 1.46 3.83
CA ILE A 53 3.42 0.90 3.87
C ILE A 53 2.37 2.00 3.57
N ILE A 54 2.52 3.21 4.11
CA ILE A 54 1.61 4.34 3.86
C ILE A 54 1.62 4.71 2.37
N TYR A 55 2.80 4.91 1.78
CA TYR A 55 2.90 5.24 0.36
C TYR A 55 2.38 4.10 -0.51
N SER A 56 2.73 2.85 -0.21
CA SER A 56 2.20 1.69 -0.91
C SER A 56 0.67 1.74 -0.99
N THR A 57 0.03 1.99 0.15
CA THR A 57 -1.44 2.06 0.22
C THR A 57 -2.00 3.23 -0.56
N GLY A 58 -1.43 4.44 -0.42
CA GLY A 58 -1.89 5.62 -1.16
C GLY A 58 -1.81 5.42 -2.68
N PHE A 59 -0.72 4.81 -3.16
CA PHE A 59 -0.53 4.50 -4.56
C PHE A 59 -1.51 3.42 -5.07
N CYS A 60 -1.71 2.34 -4.32
CA CYS A 60 -2.69 1.31 -4.69
C CYS A 60 -4.13 1.84 -4.65
N LEU A 61 -4.48 2.68 -3.67
CA LEU A 61 -5.81 3.30 -3.60
C LEU A 61 -6.04 4.24 -4.80
N SER A 62 -5.03 5.03 -5.16
CA SER A 62 -5.07 5.88 -6.35
C SER A 62 -5.29 5.07 -7.63
N SER A 63 -4.60 3.94 -7.76
CA SER A 63 -4.82 2.97 -8.85
C SER A 63 -6.28 2.51 -8.93
N ALA A 64 -6.85 2.08 -7.80
CA ALA A 64 -8.23 1.62 -7.74
C ALA A 64 -9.22 2.73 -8.13
N LEU A 65 -8.98 3.98 -7.69
CA LEU A 65 -9.80 5.13 -8.05
C LEU A 65 -9.73 5.43 -9.55
N PHE A 66 -8.54 5.46 -10.13
CA PHE A 66 -8.37 5.66 -11.57
C PHE A 66 -9.05 4.55 -12.39
N ALA A 67 -8.89 3.29 -12.00
CA ALA A 67 -9.57 2.15 -12.61
C ALA A 67 -11.10 2.25 -12.47
N GLY A 68 -11.60 2.73 -11.33
CA GLY A 68 -13.01 2.98 -11.05
C GLY A 68 -13.66 3.92 -12.07
N THR A 69 -12.95 4.97 -12.48
CA THR A 69 -13.46 5.94 -13.47
C THR A 69 -13.62 5.37 -14.88
N VAL A 70 -13.03 4.20 -15.18
CA VAL A 70 -13.07 3.55 -16.50
C VAL A 70 -13.64 2.13 -16.45
N LYS A 71 -14.25 1.72 -15.31
CA LYS A 71 -14.72 0.35 -15.04
C LYS A 71 -15.65 -0.25 -16.10
N ASN A 72 -16.47 0.59 -16.75
CA ASN A 72 -17.44 0.15 -17.76
C ASN A 72 -16.79 -0.15 -19.12
N VAL A 73 -15.51 0.20 -19.28
CA VAL A 73 -14.82 0.14 -20.58
C VAL A 73 -13.65 -0.84 -20.57
N ILE A 74 -13.16 -1.22 -19.39
CA ILE A 74 -12.07 -2.19 -19.25
C ILE A 74 -12.62 -3.59 -18.92
N PRO A 75 -11.91 -4.66 -19.32
CA PRO A 75 -12.30 -6.02 -18.95
C PRO A 75 -12.41 -6.18 -17.43
N ARG A 76 -13.42 -6.92 -16.97
CA ARG A 76 -13.67 -7.16 -15.54
C ARG A 76 -12.46 -7.75 -14.81
N VAL A 77 -11.68 -8.58 -15.50
CA VAL A 77 -10.45 -9.18 -14.97
C VAL A 77 -9.39 -8.10 -14.70
N ALA A 78 -9.13 -7.21 -15.66
CA ALA A 78 -8.20 -6.10 -15.51
C ALA A 78 -8.61 -5.14 -14.39
N PHE A 79 -9.91 -4.84 -14.28
CA PHE A 79 -10.44 -4.03 -13.19
C PHE A 79 -10.19 -4.68 -11.81
N ARG A 80 -10.40 -6.00 -11.69
CA ARG A 80 -10.12 -6.74 -10.44
C ARG A 80 -8.64 -6.69 -10.07
N PHE A 81 -7.73 -6.87 -11.03
CA PHE A 81 -6.29 -6.79 -10.77
C PHE A 81 -5.84 -5.43 -10.26
N LEU A 82 -6.53 -4.35 -10.62
CA LEU A 82 -6.20 -2.99 -10.17
C LEU A 82 -6.89 -2.59 -8.85
N THR A 83 -7.90 -3.33 -8.41
CA THR A 83 -8.73 -2.96 -7.24
C THR A 83 -8.57 -3.90 -6.05
N VAL A 84 -8.40 -5.20 -6.30
CA VAL A 84 -8.25 -6.20 -5.24
C VAL A 84 -6.97 -5.98 -4.42
N PRO A 85 -5.78 -5.77 -5.02
CA PRO A 85 -4.58 -5.54 -4.23
C PRO A 85 -4.67 -4.29 -3.36
N SER A 86 -5.30 -3.23 -3.85
CA SER A 86 -5.54 -1.99 -3.10
C SER A 86 -6.42 -2.23 -1.88
N LEU A 87 -7.44 -3.07 -2.02
CA LEU A 87 -8.33 -3.44 -0.93
C LEU A 87 -7.61 -4.30 0.12
N ILE A 88 -6.78 -5.24 -0.32
CA ILE A 88 -5.95 -6.08 0.57
C ILE A 88 -4.96 -5.20 1.36
N ILE A 89 -4.21 -4.35 0.66
CA ILE A 89 -3.22 -3.47 1.28
C ILE A 89 -3.89 -2.48 2.25
N GLY A 90 -5.02 -1.89 1.85
CA GLY A 90 -5.80 -1.01 2.72
C GLY A 90 -6.32 -1.73 3.97
N LEU A 91 -6.79 -2.97 3.84
CA LEU A 91 -7.24 -3.78 4.98
C LEU A 91 -6.10 -4.12 5.93
N LEU A 92 -4.93 -4.48 5.38
CA LEU A 92 -3.73 -4.73 6.17
C LEU A 92 -3.32 -3.49 6.98
N LEU A 93 -3.36 -2.30 6.37
CA LEU A 93 -3.08 -1.05 7.08
C LEU A 93 -4.09 -0.78 8.19
N LEU A 94 -5.38 -1.01 7.94
CA LEU A 94 -6.41 -0.84 8.96
C LEU A 94 -6.17 -1.77 10.15
N ILE A 95 -5.84 -3.05 9.91
CA ILE A 95 -5.52 -4.02 10.95
C ILE A 95 -4.30 -3.57 11.76
N ILE A 96 -3.24 -3.15 11.09
CA ILE A 96 -2.02 -2.65 11.74
C ILE A 96 -2.32 -1.43 12.61
N TYR A 97 -3.08 -0.46 12.09
CA TYR A 97 -3.47 0.75 12.81
C TYR A 97 -4.34 0.47 14.03
N LEU A 98 -5.35 -0.39 13.89
CA LEU A 98 -6.20 -0.80 15.01
C LEU A 98 -5.40 -1.58 16.07
N GLY A 99 -4.48 -2.43 15.63
CA GLY A 99 -3.57 -3.18 16.51
C GLY A 99 -2.63 -2.27 17.30
N SER A 100 -2.04 -1.25 16.66
CA SER A 100 -1.18 -0.29 17.36
C SER A 100 -1.96 0.55 18.38
N MET A 101 -3.17 1.00 18.02
CA MET A 101 -4.04 1.74 18.94
C MET A 101 -4.44 0.89 20.15
N ALA A 102 -4.82 -0.37 19.93
CA ALA A 102 -5.15 -1.29 21.02
C ALA A 102 -3.94 -1.55 21.95
N TYR A 103 -2.74 -1.69 21.38
CA TYR A 103 -1.52 -1.87 22.16
C TYR A 103 -1.19 -0.63 23.03
N GLU A 104 -1.28 0.58 22.47
CA GLU A 104 -1.08 1.81 23.24
C GLU A 104 -2.09 1.96 24.39
N ILE A 105 -3.35 1.58 24.17
CA ILE A 105 -4.37 1.56 25.22
C ILE A 105 -3.98 0.59 26.34
N VAL A 106 -3.53 -0.63 26.02
CA VAL A 106 -3.14 -1.64 27.02
C VAL A 106 -1.90 -1.24 27.81
N VAL A 107 -0.90 -0.61 27.18
CA VAL A 107 0.33 -0.18 27.86
C VAL A 107 0.12 1.05 28.74
N SER A 108 -0.91 1.87 28.47
CA SER A 108 -1.23 3.07 29.25
C SER A 108 -2.17 2.83 30.43
N THR A 109 -2.80 1.65 30.53
CA THR A 109 -3.62 1.19 31.66
C THR A 109 -2.85 0.30 32.62
#